data_AF-A0A062VHA5-F1
#
_entry.id   AF-A0A062VHA5-F1
#
_cell.length_a   1.000
_cell.length_b   1.000
_cell.length_c   1.000
_cell.angle_alpha   90.00
_cell.angle_beta   90.00
_cell.angle_gamma   90.00
#
_symmetry.space_group_name_H-M   'P 1'
#
loop_
_entity.id
_entity.type
_entity.pdbx_description
1 polymer ?
#
loop_
_entity_poly.entity_id
_entity_poly.type
_entity_poly.pdbx_seq_one_letter_code
_entity_poly.pdbx_strand_id
1 'polypeptide(L)'
;WVAVNHHDTAHPHVHIVIRSGSPRNGELIIDRKYITQGFRHRAEAEVTRELGQRRLREIAASRSRETEREAFTSIDRELLGAFTEGRIELSRETGALDRFDRALKARRLRHLERLGLAQHLGRSQWLMKEGWDDTLRALGRRGDLVNAMARAMGERLDLESLREFSPDRGAGGEITGRLAAVLPGDELRNGRLLLIEGIDGHPWTAHITEAQTVELPKIGGVISLTVDRPERKAADKVIAEIAARNGGVYSEALHTAADPASSPAYRLAHKRRLEALRRLRIVERQSDGSWQIPPDFEQRAMEAESRRTHIKLTVQSWLPVEQLTERPAHTWLDRADETVIPDFGSGFGAEVRAARVARQLWAKSAGLDLRTETQLKASELSDFIANEASRTGKESVELASGGTFKGIYARHVDLAQGRFAIIESEGRFMLAGWSARNAAWKGREVTLSQRGRSIQWRLMQERNLGL
;
A
#
# COMPACT_ATOMS: atom_id res chain seq x y z
N TRP A 1 -15.32 6.78 -22.25
CA TRP A 1 -13.99 6.99 -21.63
C TRP A 1 -14.08 8.25 -20.78
N VAL A 2 -13.16 8.44 -19.83
CA VAL A 2 -12.99 9.66 -19.02
C VAL A 2 -11.52 10.03 -19.07
N ALA A 3 -11.18 11.31 -19.08
CA ALA A 3 -9.80 11.78 -19.06
C ALA A 3 -9.58 12.80 -17.93
N VAL A 4 -8.40 12.76 -17.31
CA VAL A 4 -7.97 13.70 -16.28
C VAL A 4 -6.57 14.21 -16.62
N ASN A 5 -6.43 15.53 -16.75
CA ASN A 5 -5.14 16.17 -17.00
C ASN A 5 -4.43 16.42 -15.67
N HIS A 6 -3.16 16.03 -15.62
CA HIS A 6 -2.25 16.29 -14.51
C HIS A 6 -1.21 17.29 -14.97
N HIS A 7 -1.13 18.41 -14.24
CA HIS A 7 -0.11 19.46 -14.42
C HIS A 7 0.85 19.53 -13.23
N ASP A 8 0.60 18.71 -12.21
CA ASP A 8 1.30 18.61 -10.94
C ASP A 8 2.49 17.63 -10.97
N THR A 9 2.78 17.03 -12.13
CA THR A 9 3.94 16.15 -12.33
C THR A 9 5.08 16.83 -13.09
N ALA A 10 6.26 16.20 -13.08
CA ALA A 10 7.45 16.75 -13.76
C ALA A 10 7.23 16.96 -15.27
N HIS A 11 6.31 16.21 -15.86
CA HIS A 11 5.77 16.43 -17.20
C HIS A 11 4.25 16.42 -17.11
N PRO A 12 3.55 17.42 -17.68
CA PRO A 12 2.10 17.37 -17.80
C PRO A 12 1.69 16.12 -18.58
N HIS A 13 0.71 15.37 -18.06
CA HIS A 13 0.23 14.14 -18.71
C HIS A 13 -1.27 13.97 -18.48
N VAL A 14 -1.91 13.15 -19.31
CA VAL A 14 -3.35 12.84 -19.19
C VAL A 14 -3.53 11.37 -18.87
N HIS A 15 -4.33 11.07 -17.86
CA HIS A 15 -4.82 9.72 -17.60
C HIS A 15 -6.16 9.54 -18.31
N ILE A 16 -6.25 8.55 -19.20
CA ILE A 16 -7.49 8.22 -19.92
C ILE A 16 -7.99 6.86 -19.42
N VAL A 17 -9.15 6.87 -18.77
CA VAL A 17 -9.85 5.66 -18.35
C VAL A 17 -10.81 5.24 -19.45
N ILE A 18 -10.55 4.08 -20.04
CA ILE A 18 -11.40 3.50 -21.06
C ILE A 18 -12.23 2.40 -20.40
N ARG A 19 -13.55 2.57 -20.39
CA ARG A 19 -14.48 1.54 -19.94
C ARG A 19 -14.54 0.45 -21.02
N SER A 20 -14.45 -0.81 -20.63
CA SER A 20 -14.76 -1.94 -21.53
C SER A 20 -16.27 -2.01 -21.78
N GLY A 21 -16.66 -2.24 -23.04
CA GLY A 21 -18.02 -2.67 -23.41
C GLY A 21 -18.77 -1.77 -24.41
N SER A 22 -19.12 -2.36 -25.55
CA SER A 22 -20.29 -1.98 -26.35
C SER A 22 -21.56 -2.58 -25.71
N PRO A 23 -22.75 -1.96 -25.81
CA PRO A 23 -23.99 -2.49 -25.25
C PRO A 23 -24.40 -3.89 -25.72
N ARG A 24 -23.74 -4.48 -26.73
CA ARG A 24 -24.13 -5.76 -27.34
C ARG A 24 -23.28 -6.97 -26.95
N ASN A 25 -22.08 -6.80 -26.41
CA ASN A 25 -21.11 -7.90 -26.30
C ASN A 25 -19.98 -7.72 -25.27
N GLY A 26 -20.01 -6.67 -24.44
CA GLY A 26 -19.29 -6.63 -23.15
C GLY A 26 -17.76 -6.54 -23.16
N GLU A 27 -17.07 -6.78 -24.28
CA GLU A 27 -15.60 -6.77 -24.33
C GLU A 27 -15.03 -5.67 -25.24
N LEU A 28 -13.92 -5.07 -24.80
CA LEU A 28 -13.08 -4.18 -25.59
C LEU A 28 -11.76 -4.91 -25.87
N ILE A 29 -11.59 -5.34 -27.11
CA ILE A 29 -10.37 -6.01 -27.55
C ILE A 29 -9.49 -4.98 -28.26
N ILE A 30 -8.30 -4.73 -27.72
CA ILE A 30 -7.28 -3.88 -28.33
C ILE A 30 -6.08 -4.77 -28.66
N ASP A 31 -5.63 -4.72 -29.91
CA ASP A 31 -4.44 -5.45 -30.33
C ASP A 31 -3.22 -5.05 -29.50
N ARG A 32 -2.44 -6.04 -29.05
CA ARG A 32 -1.26 -5.81 -28.20
C ARG A 32 -0.24 -4.87 -28.85
N LYS A 33 0.00 -4.97 -30.16
CA LYS A 33 0.92 -4.07 -30.88
C LYS A 33 0.36 -2.65 -30.92
N TYR A 34 -0.96 -2.52 -31.01
CA TYR A 34 -1.61 -1.22 -30.92
C TYR A 34 -1.44 -0.58 -29.53
N ILE A 35 -1.51 -1.38 -28.46
CA ILE A 35 -1.22 -0.91 -27.10
C ILE A 35 0.25 -0.49 -26.97
N THR A 36 1.19 -1.32 -27.43
CA THR A 36 2.63 -1.08 -27.18
C THR A 36 3.23 0.02 -28.06
N GLN A 37 2.70 0.23 -29.27
CA GLN A 37 3.29 1.17 -30.24
C GLN A 37 2.24 2.08 -30.90
N GLY A 38 1.04 1.55 -31.19
CA GLY A 38 0.01 2.26 -31.95
C GLY A 38 -0.49 3.54 -31.29
N PHE A 39 -0.86 3.50 -30.00
CA PHE A 39 -1.31 4.69 -29.26
C PHE A 39 -0.24 5.79 -29.26
N ARG A 40 1.01 5.41 -28.97
CA ARG A 40 2.14 6.34 -28.95
C ARG A 40 2.31 7.01 -30.31
N HIS A 41 2.37 6.22 -31.38
CA HIS A 41 2.58 6.74 -32.73
C HIS A 41 1.47 7.72 -33.14
N ARG A 42 0.20 7.40 -32.85
CA ARG A 42 -0.92 8.30 -33.14
C ARG A 42 -0.85 9.57 -32.30
N ALA A 43 -0.60 9.47 -31.01
CA ALA A 43 -0.46 10.65 -30.15
C ALA A 43 0.67 11.56 -30.63
N GLU A 44 1.82 11.00 -31.00
CA GLU A 44 2.95 11.75 -31.57
C GLU A 44 2.56 12.44 -32.89
N ALA A 45 1.80 11.76 -33.77
CA ALA A 45 1.32 12.33 -35.03
C ALA A 45 0.31 13.47 -34.82
N GLU A 46 -0.63 13.32 -33.89
CA GLU A 46 -1.59 14.37 -33.52
C GLU A 46 -0.89 15.59 -32.94
N VAL A 47 0.01 15.40 -31.96
CA VAL A 47 0.80 16.49 -31.38
C VAL A 47 1.67 17.18 -32.43
N THR A 48 2.28 16.43 -33.34
CA THR A 48 3.08 16.99 -34.44
C THR A 48 2.22 17.78 -35.43
N ARG A 49 0.96 17.38 -35.64
CA ARG A 49 0.02 18.13 -36.49
C ARG A 49 -0.35 19.47 -35.86
N GLU A 50 -0.60 19.48 -34.56
CA GLU A 50 -0.99 20.69 -33.82
C GLU A 50 0.18 21.64 -33.55
N LEU A 51 1.33 21.12 -33.13
CA LEU A 51 2.48 21.92 -32.68
C LEU A 51 3.60 22.06 -33.73
N GLY A 52 3.52 21.30 -34.83
CA GLY A 52 4.55 21.21 -35.85
C GLY A 52 5.71 20.26 -35.49
N GLN A 53 6.65 20.12 -36.43
CA GLN A 53 7.84 19.29 -36.27
C GLN A 53 8.80 19.89 -35.22
N ARG A 54 9.36 19.04 -34.37
CA ARG A 54 10.41 19.45 -33.42
C ARG A 54 11.64 19.95 -34.18
N ARG A 55 12.17 21.11 -33.80
CA ARG A 55 13.37 21.66 -34.44
C ARG A 55 14.61 20.86 -33.99
N LEU A 56 15.60 20.71 -34.86
CA LEU A 56 16.86 20.02 -34.52
C LEU A 56 17.52 20.58 -33.25
N ARG A 57 17.48 21.90 -33.05
CA ARG A 57 17.98 22.56 -31.83
C ARG A 57 17.25 22.12 -30.55
N GLU A 58 15.94 21.88 -30.62
CA GLU A 58 15.13 21.45 -29.48
C GLU A 58 15.39 19.98 -29.15
N ILE A 59 15.61 19.15 -30.18
CA ILE A 59 16.02 17.76 -30.04
C ILE A 59 17.42 17.71 -29.39
N ALA A 60 18.38 18.48 -29.90
CA ALA A 60 19.73 18.55 -29.36
C ALA A 60 19.76 19.05 -27.91
N ALA A 61 18.99 20.10 -27.58
CA ALA A 61 18.88 20.61 -26.22
C ALA A 61 18.25 19.59 -25.26
N SER A 62 17.22 18.86 -25.71
CA SER A 62 16.60 17.78 -24.94
C SER A 62 17.58 16.67 -24.64
N ARG A 63 18.29 16.15 -25.65
CA ARG A 63 19.28 15.09 -25.46
C ARG A 63 20.44 15.54 -24.59
N SER A 64 20.85 16.80 -24.69
CA SER A 64 21.90 17.36 -23.84
C SER A 64 21.52 17.35 -22.35
N ARG A 65 20.26 17.68 -22.01
CA ARG A 65 19.75 17.62 -20.63
C ARG A 65 19.70 16.19 -20.06
N GLU A 66 19.54 15.18 -20.91
CA GLU A 66 19.52 13.78 -20.48
C GLU A 66 20.89 13.29 -19.99
N THR A 67 21.99 13.92 -20.41
CA THR A 67 23.34 13.47 -20.07
C THR A 67 23.63 13.45 -18.57
N GLU A 68 23.03 14.35 -17.80
CA GLU A 68 23.24 14.53 -16.36
C GLU A 68 22.04 14.10 -15.51
N ARG A 69 21.01 13.49 -16.10
CA ARG A 69 19.84 13.02 -15.36
C ARG A 69 20.17 11.74 -14.58
N GLU A 70 19.86 11.71 -13.29
CA GLU A 70 19.98 10.51 -12.45
C GLU A 70 18.80 9.53 -12.64
N ALA A 71 18.45 9.26 -13.89
CA ALA A 71 17.37 8.36 -14.31
C ALA A 71 17.73 7.69 -15.64
N PHE A 72 17.11 6.56 -15.96
CA PHE A 72 17.32 5.88 -17.25
C PHE A 72 16.76 6.72 -18.41
N THR A 73 17.60 7.05 -19.39
CA THR A 73 17.32 8.00 -20.47
C THR A 73 17.30 7.35 -21.86
N SER A 74 17.06 8.14 -22.91
CA SER A 74 17.18 7.64 -24.29
C SER A 74 18.61 7.28 -24.65
N ILE A 75 19.59 8.03 -24.14
CA ILE A 75 21.02 7.77 -24.35
C ILE A 75 21.40 6.42 -23.73
N ASP A 76 20.88 6.10 -22.54
CA ASP A 76 21.15 4.82 -21.87
C ASP A 76 20.60 3.63 -22.65
N ARG A 77 19.46 3.79 -23.35
CA ARG A 77 18.91 2.77 -24.25
C ARG A 77 19.80 2.52 -25.46
N GLU A 78 20.40 3.58 -26.03
CA GLU A 78 21.37 3.44 -27.11
C GLU A 78 22.67 2.77 -26.63
N LEU A 79 23.12 3.12 -25.43
CA LEU A 79 24.28 2.52 -24.77
C LEU A 79 24.08 1.02 -24.51
N LEU A 80 22.86 0.61 -24.12
CA LEU A 80 22.50 -0.80 -23.96
C LEU A 80 22.61 -1.58 -25.27
N GLY A 81 22.29 -0.96 -26.41
CA GLY A 81 22.48 -1.57 -27.73
C GLY A 81 23.94 -1.78 -28.12
N ALA A 82 24.86 -1.00 -27.54
CA ALA A 82 26.31 -1.13 -27.75
C ALA A 82 27.01 -1.91 -26.62
N PHE A 83 26.26 -2.43 -25.65
CA PHE A 83 26.79 -3.12 -24.49
C PHE A 83 27.13 -4.58 -24.83
N THR A 84 28.41 -4.95 -24.71
CA THR A 84 28.92 -6.30 -25.00
C THR A 84 29.93 -6.70 -23.92
N GLU A 85 29.75 -7.89 -23.32
CA GLU A 85 30.68 -8.47 -22.32
C GLU A 85 31.05 -7.51 -21.18
N GLY A 86 30.08 -6.76 -20.64
CA GLY A 86 30.33 -5.82 -19.55
C GLY A 86 30.93 -4.48 -19.98
N ARG A 87 31.13 -4.25 -21.28
CA ARG A 87 31.82 -3.09 -21.83
C ARG A 87 31.00 -2.32 -22.84
N ILE A 88 31.31 -1.05 -22.97
CA ILE A 88 30.82 -0.15 -24.02
C ILE A 88 32.02 0.47 -24.72
N GLU A 89 32.11 0.29 -26.02
CA GLU A 89 33.08 0.97 -26.86
C GLU A 89 32.37 2.03 -27.70
N LEU A 90 32.80 3.29 -27.57
CA LEU A 90 32.28 4.36 -28.43
C LEU A 90 33.00 4.33 -29.77
N SER A 91 32.23 4.06 -30.83
CA SER A 91 32.71 4.03 -32.21
C SER A 91 33.48 5.30 -32.60
N ARG A 92 34.52 5.12 -33.43
CA ARG A 92 35.27 6.21 -34.07
C ARG A 92 34.56 6.66 -35.35
N GLU A 93 33.41 7.30 -35.20
CA GLU A 93 32.61 7.75 -36.34
C GLU A 93 33.12 9.09 -36.92
N THR A 94 32.95 9.28 -38.23
CA THR A 94 33.56 10.36 -39.03
C THR A 94 32.60 11.52 -39.37
N GLY A 95 31.28 11.32 -39.26
CA GLY A 95 30.24 12.31 -39.59
C GLY A 95 30.01 13.40 -38.53
N ALA A 96 29.42 14.54 -38.92
CA ALA A 96 29.17 15.66 -37.99
C ALA A 96 28.07 15.35 -36.95
N LEU A 97 27.00 14.68 -37.36
CA LEU A 97 25.93 14.21 -36.47
C LEU A 97 26.46 13.12 -35.50
N ASP A 98 27.25 12.20 -36.03
CA ASP A 98 27.89 11.13 -35.27
C ASP A 98 28.83 11.68 -34.17
N ARG A 99 29.59 12.74 -34.48
CA ARG A 99 30.43 13.42 -33.47
C ARG A 99 29.60 14.01 -32.33
N PHE A 100 28.44 14.57 -32.62
CA PHE A 100 27.55 15.13 -31.61
C PHE A 100 26.97 14.02 -30.72
N ASP A 101 26.48 12.93 -31.32
CA ASP A 101 25.92 11.80 -30.58
C ASP A 101 26.98 11.09 -29.73
N ARG A 102 28.20 10.94 -30.25
CA ARG A 102 29.34 10.46 -29.48
C ARG A 102 29.66 11.38 -28.30
N ALA A 103 29.63 12.70 -28.49
CA ALA A 103 29.88 13.64 -27.41
C ALA A 103 28.83 13.52 -26.30
N LEU A 104 27.56 13.31 -26.66
CA LEU A 104 26.48 13.06 -25.70
C LEU A 104 26.68 11.74 -24.94
N LYS A 105 26.96 10.64 -25.64
CA LYS A 105 27.25 9.33 -25.02
C LYS A 105 28.47 9.39 -24.09
N ALA A 106 29.54 10.07 -24.51
CA ALA A 106 30.73 10.26 -23.69
C ALA A 106 30.44 11.12 -22.45
N ARG A 107 29.63 12.18 -22.55
CA ARG A 107 29.21 12.98 -21.40
C ARG A 107 28.34 12.16 -20.45
N ARG A 108 27.43 11.35 -20.99
CA ARG A 108 26.60 10.44 -20.20
C ARG A 108 27.43 9.41 -19.45
N LEU A 109 28.39 8.76 -20.10
CA LEU A 109 29.27 7.76 -19.46
C LEU A 109 30.16 8.37 -18.37
N ARG A 110 30.69 9.59 -18.56
CA ARG A 110 31.38 10.34 -17.49
C ARG A 110 30.48 10.66 -16.30
N HIS A 111 29.18 10.89 -16.54
CA HIS A 111 28.23 11.07 -15.44
C HIS A 111 27.95 9.75 -14.72
N LEU A 112 27.76 8.64 -15.45
CA LEU A 112 27.62 7.31 -14.86
C LEU A 112 28.86 6.88 -14.07
N GLU A 113 30.06 7.29 -14.49
CA GLU A 113 31.31 7.08 -13.74
C GLU A 113 31.32 7.82 -12.40
N ARG A 114 30.83 9.07 -12.35
CA ARG A 114 30.66 9.80 -11.08
C ARG A 114 29.65 9.14 -10.13
N LEU A 115 28.65 8.43 -10.68
CA LEU A 115 27.70 7.63 -9.92
C LEU A 115 28.24 6.23 -9.55
N GLY A 116 29.48 5.90 -9.92
CA GLY A 116 30.09 4.58 -9.68
C GLY A 116 29.46 3.45 -10.50
N LEU A 117 28.77 3.77 -11.60
CA LEU A 117 28.11 2.82 -12.50
C LEU A 117 28.94 2.46 -13.73
N ALA A 118 29.97 3.24 -14.02
CA ALA A 118 30.90 3.01 -15.12
C ALA A 118 32.34 3.33 -14.70
N GLN A 119 33.31 2.78 -15.41
CA GLN A 119 34.73 3.10 -15.25
C GLN A 119 35.38 3.29 -16.62
N HIS A 120 36.12 4.38 -16.78
CA HIS A 120 36.87 4.62 -18.00
C HIS A 120 38.14 3.76 -18.08
N LEU A 121 38.25 2.92 -19.12
CA LEU A 121 39.41 2.06 -19.35
C LEU A 121 40.44 2.64 -20.35
N GLY A 122 40.16 3.81 -20.94
CA GLY A 122 40.98 4.41 -21.99
C GLY A 122 40.48 4.08 -23.41
N ARG A 123 41.01 4.78 -24.42
CA ARG A 123 40.69 4.56 -25.86
C ARG A 123 39.19 4.60 -26.24
N SER A 124 38.35 5.29 -25.46
CA SER A 124 36.88 5.32 -25.62
C SER A 124 36.15 4.04 -25.21
N GLN A 125 36.80 3.20 -24.40
CA GLN A 125 36.22 2.00 -23.80
C GLN A 125 35.84 2.25 -22.34
N TRP A 126 34.69 1.72 -21.96
CA TRP A 126 34.09 1.86 -20.64
C TRP A 126 33.69 0.50 -20.11
N LEU A 127 34.07 0.20 -18.88
CA LEU A 127 33.55 -0.94 -18.13
C LEU A 127 32.29 -0.50 -17.39
N MET A 128 31.21 -1.25 -17.52
CA MET A 128 29.97 -0.96 -16.79
C MET A 128 29.86 -1.87 -15.58
N LYS A 129 29.28 -1.35 -14.50
CA LYS A 129 28.88 -2.17 -13.36
C LYS A 129 27.78 -3.15 -13.79
N GLU A 130 27.81 -4.37 -13.25
CA GLU A 130 26.71 -5.32 -13.44
C GLU A 130 25.39 -4.73 -12.90
N GLY A 131 24.31 -4.81 -13.68
CA GLY A 131 23.02 -4.21 -13.33
C GLY A 131 23.03 -2.67 -13.25
N TRP A 132 23.94 -1.99 -13.96
CA TRP A 132 24.01 -0.52 -13.98
C TRP A 132 22.68 0.13 -14.40
N ASP A 133 21.97 -0.47 -15.35
CA ASP A 133 20.72 0.04 -15.89
C ASP A 133 19.58 -0.11 -14.90
N ASP A 134 19.51 -1.23 -14.17
CA ASP A 134 18.56 -1.41 -13.07
C ASP A 134 18.84 -0.47 -11.90
N THR A 135 20.12 -0.24 -11.58
CA THR A 135 20.53 0.74 -10.56
C THR A 135 20.10 2.15 -10.96
N LEU A 136 20.27 2.52 -12.23
CA LEU A 136 19.89 3.84 -12.75
C LEU A 136 18.37 4.03 -12.85
N ARG A 137 17.62 2.97 -13.19
CA ARG A 137 16.15 2.98 -13.09
C ARG A 137 15.70 3.15 -11.63
N ALA A 138 16.38 2.51 -10.68
CA ALA A 138 16.09 2.67 -9.26
C ALA A 138 16.36 4.09 -8.75
N LEU A 139 17.45 4.72 -9.17
CA LEU A 139 17.75 6.14 -8.89
C LEU A 139 16.65 7.06 -9.43
N GLY A 140 16.24 6.86 -10.69
CA GLY A 140 15.17 7.64 -11.30
C GLY A 140 13.85 7.51 -10.55
N ARG A 141 13.46 6.29 -10.18
CA ARG A 141 12.27 6.04 -9.34
C ARG A 141 12.39 6.76 -8.01
N ARG A 142 13.52 6.65 -7.31
CA ARG A 142 13.75 7.33 -6.02
C ARG A 142 13.62 8.85 -6.15
N GLY A 143 14.16 9.43 -7.23
CA GLY A 143 13.98 10.83 -7.59
C GLY A 143 12.51 11.23 -7.77
N ASP A 144 11.75 10.42 -8.50
CA ASP A 144 10.31 10.64 -8.69
C ASP A 144 9.53 10.56 -7.37
N LEU A 145 9.91 9.64 -6.47
CA LEU A 145 9.31 9.53 -5.13
C LEU A 145 9.61 10.75 -4.26
N VAL A 146 10.85 11.23 -4.25
CA VAL A 146 11.20 12.45 -3.50
C VAL A 146 10.45 13.66 -4.04
N ASN A 147 10.32 13.78 -5.36
CA ASN A 147 9.51 14.85 -5.95
C ASN A 147 8.03 14.72 -5.58
N ALA A 148 7.47 13.51 -5.57
CA ALA A 148 6.10 13.28 -5.13
C ALA A 148 5.91 13.62 -3.65
N MET A 149 6.87 13.25 -2.80
CA MET A 149 6.85 13.56 -1.37
C MET A 149 6.97 15.07 -1.12
N ALA A 150 7.89 15.75 -1.82
CA ALA A 150 8.05 17.19 -1.73
C ALA A 150 6.78 17.97 -2.14
N ARG A 151 6.05 17.46 -3.14
CA ARG A 151 4.73 18.04 -3.52
C ARG A 151 3.67 17.77 -2.48
N ALA A 152 3.66 16.60 -1.86
CA ALA A 152 2.68 16.23 -0.84
C ALA A 152 2.91 16.97 0.49
N MET A 153 4.17 17.22 0.85
CA MET A 153 4.56 17.83 2.13
C MET A 153 4.86 19.33 2.05
N GLY A 154 5.05 19.89 0.85
CA GLY A 154 5.44 21.29 0.68
C GLY A 154 6.89 21.61 1.06
N GLU A 155 7.69 20.60 1.40
CA GLU A 155 9.09 20.73 1.80
C GLU A 155 10.05 20.03 0.84
N ARG A 156 11.24 20.58 0.67
CA ARG A 156 12.28 19.95 -0.15
C ARG A 156 12.99 18.87 0.66
N LEU A 157 12.74 17.61 0.30
CA LEU A 157 13.39 16.46 0.92
C LEU A 157 14.68 16.09 0.21
N ASP A 158 15.61 15.54 0.97
CA ASP A 158 16.83 14.95 0.45
C ASP A 158 16.57 13.52 -0.07
N LEU A 159 17.30 13.13 -1.12
CA LEU A 159 17.23 11.77 -1.68
C LEU A 159 17.69 10.73 -0.67
N GLU A 160 18.63 11.06 0.21
CA GLU A 160 19.15 10.11 1.21
C GLU A 160 18.22 9.91 2.41
N SER A 161 17.29 10.84 2.67
CA SER A 161 16.39 10.72 3.84
C SER A 161 15.24 9.72 3.64
N LEU A 162 14.92 9.38 2.38
CA LEU A 162 13.82 8.47 2.03
C LEU A 162 14.12 7.02 2.40
N ARG A 163 13.39 6.49 3.38
CA ARG A 163 13.55 5.11 3.86
C ARG A 163 12.48 4.20 3.27
N GLU A 164 12.84 2.95 3.02
CA GLU A 164 11.91 1.91 2.55
C GLU A 164 11.55 0.98 3.70
N PHE A 165 10.26 0.91 4.04
CA PHE A 165 9.71 -0.08 4.93
C PHE A 165 9.41 -1.35 4.12
N SER A 166 10.27 -2.35 4.27
CA SER A 166 10.14 -3.64 3.59
C SER A 166 10.27 -4.79 4.59
N PRO A 167 9.41 -5.82 4.51
CA PRO A 167 9.54 -7.05 5.29
C PRO A 167 10.89 -7.74 5.12
N ASP A 168 11.47 -7.67 3.91
CA ASP A 168 12.70 -8.37 3.53
C ASP A 168 13.97 -7.68 4.06
N ARG A 169 13.92 -6.35 4.24
CA ARG A 169 15.07 -5.55 4.68
C ARG A 169 15.23 -5.49 6.20
N GLY A 170 14.45 -6.26 6.96
CA GLY A 170 14.65 -6.40 8.39
C GLY A 170 14.47 -5.11 9.20
N ALA A 171 13.73 -4.12 8.68
CA ALA A 171 13.33 -2.94 9.44
C ALA A 171 12.40 -3.39 10.58
N GLY A 172 13.01 -3.77 11.71
CA GLY A 172 12.38 -4.51 12.80
C GLY A 172 11.56 -3.65 13.75
N GLY A 173 11.01 -2.53 13.29
CA GLY A 173 10.26 -1.58 14.12
C GLY A 173 8.83 -1.37 13.60
N GLU A 174 7.98 -0.88 14.50
CA GLU A 174 6.74 -0.21 14.13
C GLU A 174 7.09 1.19 13.62
N ILE A 175 6.64 1.54 12.41
CA ILE A 175 6.66 2.94 11.97
C ILE A 175 5.26 3.51 12.15
N THR A 176 5.15 4.71 12.72
CA THR A 176 3.88 5.46 12.79
C THR A 176 4.07 6.79 12.09
N GLY A 177 3.10 7.21 11.29
CA GLY A 177 3.22 8.44 10.51
C GLY A 177 1.95 8.84 9.78
N ARG A 178 1.98 10.06 9.23
CA ARG A 178 0.93 10.63 8.39
C ARG A 178 1.01 10.06 6.99
N LEU A 179 -0.11 9.59 6.45
CA LEU A 179 -0.22 9.19 5.06
C LEU A 179 -0.19 10.44 4.17
N ALA A 180 0.94 10.68 3.49
CA ALA A 180 1.15 11.86 2.65
C ALA A 180 0.67 11.65 1.20
N ALA A 181 0.89 10.46 0.63
CA ALA A 181 0.40 10.12 -0.71
C ALA A 181 0.24 8.61 -0.90
N VAL A 182 -0.55 8.24 -1.90
CA VAL A 182 -0.68 6.87 -2.40
C VAL A 182 -0.39 6.89 -3.90
N LEU A 183 0.71 6.24 -4.29
CA LEU A 183 1.18 6.18 -5.67
C LEU A 183 0.92 4.79 -6.27
N PRO A 184 0.82 4.69 -7.60
CA PRO A 184 0.87 3.39 -8.28
C PRO A 184 2.14 2.62 -7.87
N GLY A 185 2.01 1.32 -7.60
CA GLY A 185 3.16 0.44 -7.38
C GLY A 185 3.92 0.15 -8.67
N ASP A 186 5.03 -0.57 -8.53
CA ASP A 186 5.83 -1.04 -9.67
C ASP A 186 5.00 -1.95 -10.59
N GLU A 187 5.22 -1.87 -11.91
CA GLU A 187 4.47 -2.62 -12.94
C GLU A 187 4.53 -4.15 -12.74
N LEU A 188 5.54 -4.63 -12.01
CA LEU A 188 5.72 -6.04 -11.67
C LEU A 188 5.02 -6.44 -10.35
N ARG A 189 4.69 -5.48 -9.49
CA ARG A 189 4.13 -5.69 -8.15
C ARG A 189 2.74 -5.06 -8.12
N ASN A 190 1.71 -5.81 -8.54
CA ASN A 190 0.29 -5.44 -8.49
C ASN A 190 -0.13 -4.92 -7.09
N GLY A 191 0.07 -3.62 -6.82
CA GLY A 191 -0.11 -2.99 -5.52
C GLY A 191 0.11 -1.47 -5.56
N ARG A 192 0.13 -0.85 -4.38
CA ARG A 192 0.35 0.60 -4.21
C ARG A 192 1.61 0.87 -3.41
N LEU A 193 2.18 2.03 -3.64
CA LEU A 193 3.26 2.58 -2.84
C LEU A 193 2.71 3.69 -1.96
N LEU A 194 2.88 3.54 -0.65
CA LEU A 194 2.54 4.56 0.34
C LEU A 194 3.72 5.49 0.53
N LEU A 195 3.45 6.78 0.59
CA LEU A 195 4.37 7.78 1.11
C LEU A 195 3.89 8.21 2.49
N ILE A 196 4.76 8.07 3.49
CA ILE A 196 4.43 8.26 4.91
C ILE A 196 5.43 9.23 5.50
N GLU A 197 4.93 10.26 6.16
CA GLU A 197 5.76 11.15 6.96
C GLU A 197 5.80 10.63 8.40
N GLY A 198 6.94 10.06 8.80
CA GLY A 198 7.09 9.42 10.10
C GLY A 198 7.12 10.41 11.25
N ILE A 199 6.57 9.98 12.40
CA ILE A 199 6.76 10.71 13.67
C ILE A 199 8.24 10.72 14.12
N ASP A 200 9.05 9.84 13.54
CA ASP A 200 10.49 9.74 13.70
C ASP A 200 11.29 10.71 12.82
N GLY A 201 10.61 11.67 12.18
CA GLY A 201 11.24 12.71 11.34
C GLY A 201 11.72 12.20 9.98
N HIS A 202 11.51 10.93 9.65
CA HIS A 202 11.96 10.37 8.37
C HIS A 202 10.78 10.16 7.41
N PRO A 203 10.94 10.48 6.12
CA PRO A 203 10.00 10.06 5.10
C PRO A 203 10.18 8.56 4.81
N TRP A 204 9.06 7.84 4.84
CA TRP A 204 8.99 6.39 4.62
C TRP A 204 8.19 6.06 3.36
N THR A 205 8.62 5.00 2.68
CA THR A 205 7.93 4.37 1.58
C THR A 205 7.54 2.95 1.96
N ALA A 206 6.35 2.50 1.59
CA ALA A 206 5.94 1.11 1.85
C ALA A 206 5.08 0.56 0.72
N HIS A 207 5.39 -0.66 0.27
CA HIS A 207 4.60 -1.35 -0.75
C HIS A 207 3.47 -2.17 -0.13
N ILE A 208 2.22 -1.84 -0.45
CA ILE A 208 1.05 -2.58 -0.02
C ILE A 208 0.34 -3.25 -1.19
N THR A 209 -0.43 -4.28 -0.90
CA THR A 209 -1.26 -4.95 -1.92
C THR A 209 -2.47 -4.09 -2.29
N GLU A 210 -3.05 -4.32 -3.48
CA GLU A 210 -4.27 -3.61 -3.89
C GLU A 210 -5.45 -3.87 -2.93
N ALA A 211 -5.50 -5.04 -2.28
CA ALA A 211 -6.51 -5.37 -1.28
C ALA A 211 -6.44 -4.48 -0.03
N GLN A 212 -5.22 -4.11 0.40
CA GLN A 212 -5.00 -3.27 1.59
C GLN A 212 -5.31 -1.80 1.35
N THR A 213 -5.44 -1.36 0.09
CA THR A 213 -5.72 0.05 -0.24
C THR A 213 -7.06 0.53 0.32
N VAL A 214 -8.00 -0.40 0.45
CA VAL A 214 -9.35 -0.17 0.97
C VAL A 214 -9.33 0.17 2.47
N GLU A 215 -8.28 -0.25 3.18
CA GLU A 215 -8.06 0.00 4.60
C GLU A 215 -7.37 1.34 4.88
N LEU A 216 -6.98 2.08 3.85
CA LEU A 216 -6.29 3.36 4.04
C LEU A 216 -7.26 4.46 4.48
N PRO A 217 -6.82 5.34 5.41
CA PRO A 217 -7.48 6.60 5.62
C PRO A 217 -7.30 7.52 4.40
N LYS A 218 -7.98 8.65 4.41
CA LYS A 218 -7.66 9.71 3.45
C LYS A 218 -6.25 10.23 3.72
N ILE A 219 -5.67 10.90 2.72
CA ILE A 219 -4.41 11.65 2.89
C ILE A 219 -4.54 12.57 4.12
N GLY A 220 -3.49 12.60 4.94
CA GLY A 220 -3.45 13.27 6.23
C GLY A 220 -3.76 12.36 7.43
N GLY A 221 -4.46 11.24 7.23
CA GLY A 221 -4.71 10.26 8.30
C GLY A 221 -3.43 9.61 8.81
N VAL A 222 -3.46 9.10 10.04
CA VAL A 222 -2.30 8.50 10.70
C VAL A 222 -2.36 6.99 10.60
N ILE A 223 -1.29 6.38 10.12
CA ILE A 223 -1.15 4.93 9.99
C ILE A 223 0.08 4.43 10.74
N SER A 224 0.03 3.17 11.13
CA SER A 224 1.17 2.43 11.64
C SER A 224 1.40 1.21 10.77
N LEU A 225 2.67 0.97 10.41
CA LEU A 225 3.09 -0.23 9.72
C LEU A 225 3.99 -1.06 10.64
N THR A 226 3.65 -2.34 10.73
CA THR A 226 4.48 -3.35 11.39
C THR A 226 4.75 -4.48 10.40
N VAL A 227 5.86 -5.19 10.57
CA VAL A 227 6.06 -6.45 9.87
C VAL A 227 5.28 -7.51 10.65
N ASP A 228 4.31 -8.16 10.01
CA ASP A 228 3.65 -9.32 10.59
C ASP A 228 4.66 -10.47 10.60
N ARG A 229 5.45 -10.54 11.67
CA ARG A 229 6.32 -11.70 11.90
C ARG A 229 5.40 -12.80 12.40
N PRO A 230 5.26 -13.91 11.67
CA PRO A 230 4.49 -15.04 12.17
C PRO A 230 5.11 -15.49 13.50
N GLU A 231 4.40 -15.25 14.60
CA GLU A 231 4.75 -15.84 15.87
C GLU A 231 4.59 -17.36 15.76
N ARG A 232 5.38 -18.10 16.56
CA ARG A 232 5.21 -19.54 16.68
C ARG A 232 3.77 -19.83 17.10
N LYS A 233 2.98 -20.42 16.21
CA LYS A 233 1.59 -20.74 16.52
C LYS A 233 1.56 -21.80 17.61
N ALA A 234 0.70 -21.61 18.62
CA ALA A 234 0.49 -22.60 19.66
C ALA A 234 0.16 -23.99 19.10
N ALA A 235 -0.55 -24.05 17.97
CA ALA A 235 -0.84 -25.29 17.26
C ALA A 235 0.41 -26.02 16.75
N ASP A 236 1.42 -25.29 16.27
CA ASP A 236 2.66 -25.89 15.76
C ASP A 236 3.49 -26.48 16.92
N LYS A 237 3.48 -25.83 18.08
CA LYS A 237 4.09 -26.35 19.31
C LYS A 237 3.41 -27.64 19.78
N VAL A 238 2.08 -27.67 19.83
CA VAL A 238 1.31 -28.88 20.22
C VAL A 238 1.55 -30.03 19.24
N ILE A 239 1.59 -29.76 17.92
CA ILE A 239 1.92 -30.76 16.91
C ILE A 239 3.33 -31.32 17.13
N ALA A 240 4.31 -30.45 17.34
CA ALA A 240 5.71 -30.84 17.56
C ALA A 240 5.87 -31.67 18.84
N GLU A 241 5.22 -31.27 19.94
CA GLU A 241 5.26 -32.00 21.21
C GLU A 241 4.65 -33.39 21.10
N ILE A 242 3.47 -33.51 20.47
CA ILE A 242 2.82 -34.81 20.26
C ILE A 242 3.67 -35.69 19.34
N ALA A 243 4.21 -35.14 18.26
CA ALA A 243 5.05 -35.88 17.34
C ALA A 243 6.36 -36.34 18.00
N ALA A 244 7.03 -35.48 18.76
CA ALA A 244 8.28 -35.81 19.45
C ALA A 244 8.10 -36.99 20.44
N ARG A 245 6.97 -37.06 21.14
CA ARG A 245 6.64 -38.18 22.04
C ARG A 245 6.36 -39.50 21.30
N ASN A 246 6.06 -39.44 20.00
CA ASN A 246 5.62 -40.57 19.19
C ASN A 246 6.54 -40.81 17.98
N GLY A 247 7.85 -40.56 18.13
CA GLY A 247 8.84 -40.87 17.09
C GLY A 247 8.75 -40.02 15.81
N GLY A 248 8.24 -38.79 15.91
CA GLY A 248 8.05 -37.87 14.78
C GLY A 248 6.71 -38.05 14.06
N VAL A 249 5.76 -38.81 14.63
CA VAL A 249 4.46 -39.06 14.01
C VAL A 249 3.34 -38.34 14.77
N TYR A 250 2.50 -37.61 14.04
CA TYR A 250 1.29 -36.99 14.57
C TYR A 250 0.05 -37.64 13.96
N SER A 251 -0.97 -37.92 14.77
CA SER A 251 -2.29 -38.35 14.30
C SER A 251 -3.39 -37.76 15.19
N GLU A 252 -4.63 -37.76 14.70
CA GLU A 252 -5.77 -37.29 15.50
C GLU A 252 -5.97 -38.15 16.75
N ALA A 253 -5.76 -39.47 16.64
CA ALA A 253 -5.84 -40.38 17.78
C ALA A 253 -4.76 -40.09 18.83
N LEU A 254 -3.52 -39.79 18.40
CA LEU A 254 -2.43 -39.39 19.31
C LEU A 254 -2.72 -38.05 19.98
N HIS A 255 -3.35 -37.11 19.28
CA HIS A 255 -3.78 -35.85 19.86
C HIS A 255 -4.87 -36.08 20.92
N THR A 256 -5.88 -36.91 20.63
CA THR A 256 -6.92 -37.26 21.61
C THR A 256 -6.36 -37.97 22.84
N ALA A 257 -5.35 -38.83 22.66
CA ALA A 257 -4.68 -39.49 23.79
C ALA A 257 -3.86 -38.51 24.65
N ALA A 258 -3.23 -37.51 24.03
CA ALA A 258 -2.43 -36.50 24.73
C ALA A 258 -3.27 -35.42 25.42
N ASP A 259 -4.40 -35.02 24.81
CA ASP A 259 -5.37 -34.08 25.38
C ASP A 259 -6.81 -34.60 25.16
N PRO A 260 -7.33 -35.44 26.08
CA PRO A 260 -8.69 -35.96 26.02
C PRO A 260 -9.77 -34.88 26.15
N ALA A 261 -9.47 -33.72 26.75
CA ALA A 261 -10.40 -32.61 26.91
C ALA A 261 -10.50 -31.74 25.65
N SER A 262 -9.63 -31.95 24.65
CA SER A 262 -9.66 -31.21 23.39
C SER A 262 -10.99 -31.34 22.66
N SER A 263 -11.51 -30.22 22.15
CA SER A 263 -12.72 -30.25 21.32
C SER A 263 -12.44 -30.81 19.91
N PRO A 264 -13.43 -31.46 19.25
CA PRO A 264 -13.27 -31.90 17.86
C PRO A 264 -12.91 -30.76 16.89
N ALA A 265 -13.46 -29.56 17.12
CA ALA A 265 -13.14 -28.36 16.33
C ALA A 265 -11.68 -27.94 16.48
N TYR A 266 -11.13 -28.04 17.69
CA TYR A 266 -9.72 -27.75 17.97
C TYR A 266 -8.80 -28.73 17.24
N ARG A 267 -9.07 -30.04 17.29
CA ARG A 267 -8.28 -31.05 16.54
C ARG A 267 -8.38 -30.88 15.03
N LEU A 268 -9.57 -30.54 14.52
CA LEU A 268 -9.76 -30.24 13.10
C LEU A 268 -8.92 -29.03 12.65
N ALA A 269 -8.76 -28.01 13.50
CA ALA A 269 -7.89 -26.87 13.22
C ALA A 269 -6.42 -27.30 13.04
N HIS A 270 -5.91 -28.23 13.87
CA HIS A 270 -4.55 -28.77 13.75
C HIS A 270 -4.38 -29.62 12.47
N LYS A 271 -5.38 -30.39 12.10
CA LYS A 271 -5.39 -31.13 10.81
C LYS A 271 -5.38 -30.18 9.60
N ARG A 272 -6.20 -29.13 9.63
CA ARG A 272 -6.21 -28.09 8.59
C ARG A 272 -4.87 -27.37 8.50
N ARG A 273 -4.21 -27.14 9.64
CA ARG A 273 -2.86 -26.58 9.71
C ARG A 273 -1.84 -27.50 9.03
N LEU A 274 -1.83 -28.79 9.32
CA LEU A 274 -0.94 -29.77 8.68
C LEU A 274 -1.18 -29.90 7.16
N GLU A 275 -2.43 -29.90 6.70
CA GLU A 275 -2.74 -29.87 5.27
C GLU A 275 -2.23 -28.59 4.59
N ALA A 276 -2.29 -27.45 5.27
CA ALA A 276 -1.73 -26.20 4.74
C ALA A 276 -0.20 -26.28 4.60
N LEU A 277 0.50 -26.86 5.59
CA LEU A 277 1.95 -27.03 5.58
C LEU A 277 2.41 -28.13 4.60
N ARG A 278 1.58 -29.13 4.34
CA ARG A 278 1.82 -30.15 3.31
C ARG A 278 1.91 -29.55 1.91
N ARG A 279 1.05 -28.57 1.59
CA ARG A 279 1.12 -27.84 0.30
C ARG A 279 2.44 -27.10 0.11
N LEU A 280 3.12 -26.78 1.20
CA LEU A 280 4.44 -26.15 1.22
C LEU A 280 5.58 -27.18 1.32
N ARG A 281 5.26 -28.47 1.27
CA ARG A 281 6.21 -29.60 1.37
C ARG A 281 7.02 -29.61 2.68
N ILE A 282 6.40 -29.17 3.78
CA ILE A 282 7.04 -29.13 5.11
C ILE A 282 6.74 -30.41 5.91
N VAL A 283 5.55 -30.98 5.73
CA VAL A 283 5.09 -32.22 6.37
C VAL A 283 4.52 -33.17 5.34
N GLU A 284 4.57 -34.46 5.63
CA GLU A 284 4.06 -35.51 4.76
C GLU A 284 2.89 -36.25 5.42
N ARG A 285 1.89 -36.62 4.61
CA ARG A 285 0.76 -37.42 5.06
C ARG A 285 0.99 -38.86 4.64
N GLN A 286 0.98 -39.77 5.60
CA GLN A 286 1.11 -41.20 5.37
C GLN A 286 -0.24 -41.79 4.90
N SER A 287 -0.19 -43.01 4.34
CA SER A 287 -1.35 -43.71 3.80
C SER A 287 -2.40 -44.06 4.86
N ASP A 288 -1.99 -44.26 6.10
CA ASP A 288 -2.85 -44.52 7.26
C ASP A 288 -3.53 -43.24 7.81
N GLY A 289 -3.21 -42.08 7.24
CA GLY A 289 -3.74 -40.78 7.65
C GLY A 289 -2.98 -40.10 8.79
N SER A 290 -1.89 -40.70 9.27
CA SER A 290 -0.92 -40.05 10.15
C SER A 290 -0.03 -39.07 9.38
N TRP A 291 0.72 -38.27 10.13
CA TRP A 291 1.56 -37.20 9.61
C TRP A 291 2.99 -37.38 10.07
N GLN A 292 3.93 -37.37 9.13
CA GLN A 292 5.34 -37.32 9.45
C GLN A 292 5.75 -35.87 9.69
N ILE A 293 6.23 -35.59 10.89
CA ILE A 293 6.65 -34.27 11.36
C ILE A 293 8.17 -34.28 11.51
N PRO A 294 8.91 -33.43 10.78
CA PRO A 294 10.37 -33.38 10.90
C PRO A 294 10.80 -32.77 12.25
N PRO A 295 12.01 -33.07 12.75
CA PRO A 295 12.50 -32.58 14.04
C PRO A 295 12.69 -31.05 14.09
N ASP A 296 12.91 -30.41 12.94
CA ASP A 296 12.98 -28.96 12.76
C ASP A 296 11.65 -28.33 12.29
N PHE A 297 10.53 -29.05 12.49
CA PHE A 297 9.20 -28.64 12.02
C PHE A 297 8.81 -27.22 12.44
N GLU A 298 9.00 -26.84 13.70
CA GLU A 298 8.66 -25.51 14.19
C GLU A 298 9.43 -24.42 13.44
N GLN A 299 10.72 -24.65 13.20
CA GLN A 299 11.58 -23.73 12.48
C GLN A 299 11.18 -23.65 11.00
N ARG A 300 10.94 -24.78 10.34
CA ARG A 300 10.49 -24.80 8.93
C ARG A 300 9.12 -24.17 8.74
N ALA A 301 8.19 -24.39 9.67
CA ALA A 301 6.88 -23.77 9.65
C ALA A 301 7.00 -22.25 9.80
N MET A 302 7.85 -21.77 10.72
CA MET A 302 8.14 -20.36 10.91
C MET A 302 8.82 -19.73 9.68
N GLU A 303 9.82 -20.40 9.09
CA GLU A 303 10.52 -19.93 7.89
C GLU A 303 9.61 -19.89 6.65
N ALA A 304 8.71 -20.86 6.50
CA ALA A 304 7.77 -20.86 5.40
C ALA A 304 6.70 -19.77 5.54
N GLU A 305 6.32 -19.42 6.77
CA GLU A 305 5.46 -18.25 7.02
C GLU A 305 6.23 -16.94 6.92
N SER A 306 7.51 -16.89 7.27
CA SER A 306 8.32 -15.68 7.16
C SER A 306 8.63 -15.32 5.70
N ARG A 307 8.67 -16.30 4.79
CA ARG A 307 8.63 -16.07 3.33
C ARG A 307 7.33 -15.43 2.84
N ARG A 308 6.32 -15.37 3.71
CA ARG A 308 5.04 -14.69 3.52
C ARG A 308 4.87 -13.56 4.53
N THR A 309 5.93 -12.95 5.04
CA THR A 309 5.78 -11.76 5.88
C THR A 309 5.05 -10.67 5.10
N HIS A 310 3.90 -10.26 5.62
CA HIS A 310 3.12 -9.17 5.05
C HIS A 310 3.34 -7.92 5.92
N ILE A 311 3.29 -6.75 5.30
CA ILE A 311 3.14 -5.51 6.04
C ILE A 311 1.75 -5.53 6.66
N LYS A 312 1.69 -5.46 7.99
CA LYS A 312 0.46 -5.23 8.74
C LYS A 312 0.24 -3.73 8.85
N LEU A 313 -0.82 -3.26 8.22
CA LEU A 313 -1.24 -1.87 8.24
C LEU A 313 -2.32 -1.68 9.32
N THR A 314 -2.12 -0.70 10.20
CA THR A 314 -3.10 -0.31 11.22
C THR A 314 -3.39 1.17 11.09
N VAL A 315 -4.66 1.54 10.96
CA VAL A 315 -5.06 2.96 10.96
C VAL A 315 -5.13 3.45 12.39
N GLN A 316 -4.26 4.40 12.75
CA GLN A 316 -4.23 5.02 14.06
C GLN A 316 -5.24 6.17 14.14
N SER A 317 -5.38 6.94 13.05
CA SER A 317 -6.41 7.97 12.93
C SER A 317 -6.92 8.03 11.50
N TRP A 318 -8.25 8.01 11.34
CA TRP A 318 -8.89 8.25 10.05
C TRP A 318 -8.93 9.73 9.68
N LEU A 319 -8.74 10.60 10.67
CA LEU A 319 -8.76 12.06 10.53
C LEU A 319 -7.33 12.62 10.59
N PRO A 320 -7.04 13.70 9.85
CA PRO A 320 -5.80 14.46 9.99
C PRO A 320 -5.61 15.03 11.39
N VAL A 321 -4.35 15.17 11.83
CA VAL A 321 -4.00 15.63 13.19
C VAL A 321 -4.58 16.99 13.52
N GLU A 322 -4.66 17.87 12.52
CA GLU A 322 -5.18 19.23 12.65
C GLU A 322 -6.68 19.22 13.02
N GLN A 323 -7.40 18.16 12.65
CA GLN A 323 -8.81 17.96 13.01
C GLN A 323 -9.02 17.30 14.37
N LEU A 324 -7.95 16.85 15.04
CA LEU A 324 -8.05 16.17 16.33
C LEU A 324 -7.95 17.15 17.51
N THR A 325 -7.21 18.24 17.36
CA THR A 325 -6.89 19.19 18.44
C THR A 325 -8.14 19.71 19.16
N GLU A 326 -9.14 20.18 18.41
CA GLU A 326 -10.35 20.82 18.96
C GLU A 326 -11.60 19.93 18.86
N ARG A 327 -11.41 18.62 18.71
CA ARG A 327 -12.54 17.70 18.49
C ARG A 327 -13.19 17.29 19.82
N PRO A 328 -14.52 17.41 20.00
CA PRO A 328 -15.20 16.98 21.22
C PRO A 328 -15.40 15.44 21.27
N ALA A 329 -14.31 14.68 21.10
CA ALA A 329 -14.30 13.22 21.08
C ALA A 329 -12.98 12.69 21.67
N HIS A 330 -12.93 11.40 21.99
CA HIS A 330 -11.65 10.75 22.30
C HIS A 330 -10.90 10.46 21.00
N THR A 331 -9.69 10.98 20.87
CA THR A 331 -8.89 11.01 19.64
C THR A 331 -7.60 10.19 19.75
N TRP A 332 -6.89 10.04 18.63
CA TRP A 332 -5.55 9.45 18.64
C TRP A 332 -4.54 10.23 19.50
N LEU A 333 -4.67 11.57 19.58
CA LEU A 333 -3.74 12.41 20.37
C LEU A 333 -3.81 12.09 21.87
N ASP A 334 -4.98 11.66 22.35
CA ASP A 334 -5.23 11.34 23.76
C ASP A 334 -4.56 10.01 24.17
N ARG A 335 -4.32 9.11 23.21
CA ARG A 335 -3.66 7.80 23.41
C ARG A 335 -2.23 7.71 22.87
N ALA A 336 -1.79 8.69 22.09
CA ALA A 336 -0.43 8.72 21.54
C ALA A 336 0.57 8.87 22.69
N ASP A 337 1.57 7.97 22.72
CA ASP A 337 2.64 8.00 23.70
C ASP A 337 3.72 9.00 23.27
N GLU A 338 3.97 9.99 24.11
CA GLU A 338 4.95 11.05 23.85
C GLU A 338 6.38 10.53 23.88
N THR A 339 6.65 9.47 24.65
CA THR A 339 7.99 8.90 24.82
C THR A 339 8.51 8.23 23.54
N VAL A 340 7.60 7.92 22.61
CA VAL A 340 7.89 7.26 21.33
C VAL A 340 8.06 8.28 20.19
N ILE A 341 7.81 9.57 20.43
CA ILE A 341 7.92 10.63 19.41
C ILE A 341 9.23 11.40 19.64
N PRO A 342 10.32 11.11 18.89
CA PRO A 342 11.60 11.76 19.16
C PRO A 342 11.56 13.25 18.82
N ASP A 343 12.29 14.07 19.59
CA ASP A 343 12.31 15.51 19.42
C ASP A 343 13.35 15.97 18.39
N PHE A 344 12.94 16.00 17.12
CA PHE A 344 13.74 16.53 16.01
C PHE A 344 13.49 18.03 15.73
N GLY A 345 12.63 18.71 16.50
CA GLY A 345 12.30 20.13 16.31
C GLY A 345 11.59 20.51 14.99
N SER A 346 11.33 19.55 14.08
CA SER A 346 10.67 19.78 12.78
C SER A 346 9.96 18.50 12.28
N GLY A 347 9.15 18.65 11.22
CA GLY A 347 8.36 17.57 10.60
C GLY A 347 7.17 17.09 11.42
N PHE A 348 6.50 16.04 10.94
CA PHE A 348 5.27 15.52 11.54
C PHE A 348 5.38 15.18 13.04
N GLY A 349 6.51 14.67 13.52
CA GLY A 349 6.71 14.41 14.95
C GLY A 349 6.55 15.66 15.82
N ALA A 350 7.09 16.80 15.36
CA ALA A 350 6.94 18.09 16.04
C ALA A 350 5.49 18.60 15.98
N GLU A 351 4.82 18.44 14.84
CA GLU A 351 3.41 18.78 14.68
C GLU A 351 2.52 17.99 15.64
N VAL A 352 2.76 16.68 15.80
CA VAL A 352 2.00 15.83 16.74
C VAL A 352 2.21 16.29 18.18
N ARG A 353 3.44 16.61 18.59
CA ARG A 353 3.70 17.14 19.95
C ARG A 353 2.96 18.44 20.19
N ALA A 354 3.05 19.39 19.24
CA ALA A 354 2.35 20.66 19.33
C ALA A 354 0.82 20.47 19.40
N ALA A 355 0.27 19.57 18.57
CA ALA A 355 -1.15 19.24 18.57
C ALA A 355 -1.60 18.60 19.89
N ARG A 356 -0.78 17.74 20.51
CA ARG A 356 -1.10 17.17 21.84
C ARG A 356 -1.14 18.23 22.93
N VAL A 357 -0.20 19.17 22.96
CA VAL A 357 -0.21 20.27 23.93
C VAL A 357 -1.44 21.15 23.73
N ALA A 358 -1.72 21.54 22.48
CA ALA A 358 -2.91 22.32 22.14
C ALA A 358 -4.20 21.57 22.51
N ARG A 359 -4.25 20.26 22.27
CA ARG A 359 -5.36 19.37 22.62
C ARG A 359 -5.66 19.37 24.12
N GLN A 360 -4.63 19.26 24.95
CA GLN A 360 -4.78 19.28 26.40
C GLN A 360 -5.29 20.63 26.91
N LEU A 361 -4.78 21.74 26.36
CA LEU A 361 -5.24 23.09 26.71
C LEU A 361 -6.70 23.31 26.28
N TRP A 362 -7.03 22.94 25.05
CA TRP A 362 -8.39 23.05 24.53
C TRP A 362 -9.37 22.21 25.35
N ALA A 363 -9.04 20.95 25.64
CA ALA A 363 -9.91 20.06 26.42
C ALA A 363 -10.21 20.63 27.81
N LYS A 364 -9.20 21.20 28.48
CA LYS A 364 -9.40 21.90 29.75
C LYS A 364 -10.33 23.11 29.61
N SER A 365 -10.17 23.91 28.56
CA SER A 365 -11.03 25.08 28.31
C SER A 365 -12.47 24.71 27.95
N ALA A 366 -12.66 23.57 27.27
CA ALA A 366 -13.96 23.04 26.88
C ALA A 366 -14.64 22.22 27.99
N GLY A 367 -13.98 22.03 29.15
CA GLY A 367 -14.51 21.21 30.24
C GLY A 367 -14.54 19.71 29.94
N LEU A 368 -13.72 19.24 28.99
CA LEU A 368 -13.68 17.86 28.53
C LEU A 368 -12.70 17.03 29.37
N ASP A 369 -13.19 15.99 30.07
CA ASP A 369 -12.32 15.03 30.75
C ASP A 369 -11.89 13.91 29.80
N LEU A 370 -10.65 14.01 29.30
CA LEU A 370 -10.04 13.06 28.36
C LEU A 370 -9.90 11.63 28.93
N ARG A 371 -10.05 11.43 30.25
CA ARG A 371 -10.02 10.10 30.88
C ARG A 371 -11.32 9.33 30.70
N THR A 372 -12.40 10.01 30.31
CA THR A 372 -13.73 9.42 30.12
C THR A 372 -13.93 8.87 28.71
N GLU A 373 -13.00 8.02 28.25
CA GLU A 373 -12.97 7.50 26.87
C GLU A 373 -14.32 6.96 26.40
N THR A 374 -14.98 6.11 27.20
CA THR A 374 -16.27 5.50 26.85
C THR A 374 -17.37 6.54 26.62
N GLN A 375 -17.44 7.55 27.48
CA GLN A 375 -18.44 8.62 27.37
C GLN A 375 -18.17 9.52 26.16
N LEU A 376 -16.92 9.90 25.92
CA LEU A 376 -16.53 10.71 24.76
C LEU A 376 -16.80 10.00 23.44
N LYS A 377 -16.58 8.68 23.40
CA LYS A 377 -16.93 7.83 22.27
C LYS A 377 -18.44 7.80 22.01
N ALA A 378 -19.24 7.63 23.06
CA ALA A 378 -20.70 7.65 22.94
C ALA A 378 -21.23 9.03 22.51
N SER A 379 -20.64 10.12 23.02
CA SER A 379 -21.02 11.50 22.65
C SER A 379 -20.75 11.78 21.18
N GLU A 380 -19.54 11.47 20.67
CA GLU A 380 -19.22 11.71 19.25
C GLU A 380 -20.19 10.99 18.31
N LEU A 381 -20.58 9.76 18.65
CA LEU A 381 -21.51 8.98 17.86
C LEU A 381 -22.91 9.60 17.88
N SER A 382 -23.38 10.01 19.06
CA SER A 382 -24.69 10.63 19.27
C SER A 382 -24.78 11.97 18.53
N ASP A 383 -23.74 12.80 18.63
CA ASP A 383 -23.65 14.08 17.94
C ASP A 383 -23.62 13.91 16.43
N PHE A 384 -22.88 12.91 15.93
CA PHE A 384 -22.88 12.59 14.50
C PHE A 384 -24.27 12.15 14.03
N ILE A 385 -24.92 11.25 14.76
CA ILE A 385 -26.26 10.74 14.44
C ILE A 385 -27.29 11.88 14.40
N ALA A 386 -27.28 12.76 15.41
CA ALA A 386 -28.20 13.90 15.47
C ALA A 386 -28.00 14.87 14.29
N ASN A 387 -26.74 15.18 13.96
CA ASN A 387 -26.40 16.03 12.82
C ASN A 387 -26.80 15.39 11.48
N GLU A 388 -26.58 14.09 11.32
CA GLU A 388 -26.94 13.37 10.10
C GLU A 388 -28.46 13.27 9.91
N ALA A 389 -29.21 13.05 11.00
CA ALA A 389 -30.67 13.05 10.98
C ALA A 389 -31.22 14.43 10.59
N SER A 390 -30.69 15.50 11.19
CA SER A 390 -31.06 16.89 10.86
C SER A 390 -30.76 17.22 9.39
N ARG A 391 -29.59 16.82 8.89
CA ARG A 391 -29.14 17.09 7.52
C ARG A 391 -29.94 16.34 6.45
N THR A 392 -30.36 15.11 6.74
CA THR A 392 -30.99 14.22 5.75
C THR A 392 -32.50 14.10 5.88
N GLY A 393 -33.06 14.51 7.03
CA GLY A 393 -34.46 14.27 7.38
C GLY A 393 -34.78 12.80 7.68
N LYS A 394 -33.77 11.92 7.78
CA LYS A 394 -33.93 10.49 8.05
C LYS A 394 -33.81 10.20 9.53
N GLU A 395 -34.60 9.24 10.03
CA GLU A 395 -34.51 8.78 11.41
C GLU A 395 -33.37 7.76 11.58
N SER A 396 -32.62 7.87 12.67
CA SER A 396 -31.56 6.91 13.00
C SER A 396 -32.15 5.66 13.65
N VAL A 397 -31.65 4.49 13.26
CA VAL A 397 -32.06 3.20 13.82
C VAL A 397 -30.87 2.53 14.51
N GLU A 398 -31.07 2.13 15.76
CA GLU A 398 -30.18 1.19 16.45
C GLU A 398 -30.76 -0.23 16.41
N LEU A 399 -29.91 -1.23 16.18
CA LEU A 399 -30.33 -2.62 16.17
C LEU A 399 -30.39 -3.18 17.59
N ALA A 400 -31.61 -3.50 18.05
CA ALA A 400 -31.80 -4.35 19.22
C ALA A 400 -31.26 -5.77 19.00
N SER A 401 -31.02 -6.51 20.10
CA SER A 401 -30.60 -7.92 20.04
C SER A 401 -31.54 -8.77 19.17
N GLY A 402 -30.99 -9.41 18.13
CA GLY A 402 -31.76 -10.21 17.16
C GLY A 402 -32.46 -9.39 16.06
N GLY A 403 -32.37 -8.06 16.10
CA GLY A 403 -32.93 -7.17 15.09
C GLY A 403 -32.20 -7.28 13.75
N THR A 404 -32.91 -6.90 12.68
CA THR A 404 -32.35 -6.79 11.33
C THR A 404 -32.67 -5.44 10.70
N PHE A 405 -31.74 -4.91 9.92
CA PHE A 405 -31.89 -3.66 9.18
C PHE A 405 -31.48 -3.90 7.73
N LYS A 406 -32.31 -3.44 6.80
CA LYS A 406 -32.11 -3.62 5.37
C LYS A 406 -32.07 -2.25 4.70
N GLY A 407 -31.04 -2.03 3.88
CA GLY A 407 -30.86 -0.78 3.15
C GLY A 407 -29.66 -0.82 2.22
N ILE A 408 -29.39 0.32 1.59
CA ILE A 408 -28.26 0.51 0.69
C ILE A 408 -27.06 1.00 1.50
N TYR A 409 -25.90 0.37 1.33
CA TYR A 409 -24.66 0.91 1.89
C TYR A 409 -24.25 2.17 1.11
N ALA A 410 -24.73 3.34 1.54
CA ALA A 410 -24.61 4.60 0.82
C ALA A 410 -23.16 5.12 0.78
N ARG A 411 -22.55 5.27 1.97
CA ARG A 411 -21.21 5.85 2.11
C ARG A 411 -20.55 5.49 3.43
N HIS A 412 -19.23 5.69 3.50
CA HIS A 412 -18.50 5.70 4.76
C HIS A 412 -18.45 7.11 5.35
N VAL A 413 -18.28 7.18 6.67
CA VAL A 413 -17.89 8.38 7.41
C VAL A 413 -16.71 8.05 8.30
N ASP A 414 -15.78 8.98 8.39
CA ASP A 414 -14.58 8.87 9.23
C ASP A 414 -14.82 9.71 10.48
N LEU A 415 -14.76 9.08 11.66
CA LEU A 415 -14.87 9.69 12.98
C LEU A 415 -13.54 9.47 13.74
N ALA A 416 -13.35 10.13 14.89
CA ALA A 416 -12.14 9.94 15.71
C ALA A 416 -11.98 8.48 16.17
N GLN A 417 -13.11 7.81 16.40
CA GLN A 417 -13.17 6.42 16.79
C GLN A 417 -12.85 5.41 15.68
N GLY A 418 -13.01 5.80 14.42
CA GLY A 418 -12.98 4.84 13.33
C GLY A 418 -13.77 5.24 12.11
N ARG A 419 -13.68 4.41 11.08
CA ARG A 419 -14.57 4.45 9.92
C ARG A 419 -15.87 3.72 10.26
N PHE A 420 -16.99 4.32 9.87
CA PHE A 420 -18.32 3.75 9.96
C PHE A 420 -19.00 3.75 8.60
N ALA A 421 -19.91 2.80 8.41
CA ALA A 421 -20.75 2.70 7.23
C ALA A 421 -22.16 3.23 7.53
N ILE A 422 -22.67 4.06 6.63
CA ILE A 422 -24.05 4.55 6.68
C ILE A 422 -24.89 3.72 5.73
N ILE A 423 -25.90 3.06 6.30
CA ILE A 423 -26.85 2.23 5.57
C ILE A 423 -28.17 2.97 5.54
N GLU A 424 -28.64 3.28 4.34
CA GLU A 424 -29.84 4.08 4.15
C GLU A 424 -31.00 3.20 3.67
N SER A 425 -32.17 3.43 4.26
CA SER A 425 -33.43 2.85 3.85
C SER A 425 -34.44 3.98 3.64
N GLU A 426 -35.67 3.65 3.27
CA GLU A 426 -36.74 4.65 3.12
C GLU A 426 -37.00 5.36 4.46
N GLY A 427 -36.76 6.67 4.48
CA GLY A 427 -36.93 7.54 5.65
C GLY A 427 -36.00 7.29 6.84
N ARG A 428 -35.09 6.31 6.75
CA ARG A 428 -34.27 5.85 7.90
C ARG A 428 -32.82 5.62 7.51
N PHE A 429 -31.92 5.71 8.47
CA PHE A 429 -30.53 5.30 8.31
C PHE A 429 -30.02 4.56 9.54
N MET A 430 -28.98 3.76 9.34
CA MET A 430 -28.26 3.08 10.42
C MET A 430 -26.77 3.31 10.24
N LEU A 431 -26.08 3.59 11.34
CA LEU A 431 -24.64 3.61 11.40
C LEU A 431 -24.12 2.24 11.87
N ALA A 432 -23.18 1.67 11.13
CA ALA A 432 -22.62 0.35 11.43
C ALA A 432 -21.09 0.36 11.37
N GLY A 433 -20.46 -0.48 12.18
CA GLY A 433 -19.01 -0.66 12.16
C GLY A 433 -18.52 -1.10 10.79
N TRP A 434 -17.50 -0.41 10.27
CA TRP A 434 -16.91 -0.70 8.98
C TRP A 434 -15.84 -1.80 9.05
N SER A 435 -15.68 -2.58 7.97
CA SER A 435 -14.56 -3.51 7.83
C SER A 435 -14.14 -3.66 6.37
N ALA A 436 -12.87 -3.96 6.10
CA ALA A 436 -12.39 -4.15 4.73
C ALA A 436 -13.24 -5.15 3.91
N ARG A 437 -13.76 -6.19 4.57
CA ARG A 437 -14.61 -7.24 3.97
C ARG A 437 -15.91 -6.69 3.37
N ASN A 438 -16.49 -5.65 3.97
CA ASN A 438 -17.76 -5.07 3.52
C ASN A 438 -17.58 -3.82 2.63
N ALA A 439 -16.35 -3.33 2.47
CA ALA A 439 -16.08 -2.13 1.70
C ALA A 439 -16.48 -2.23 0.21
N ALA A 440 -16.33 -3.41 -0.38
CA ALA A 440 -16.75 -3.69 -1.76
C ALA A 440 -18.29 -3.65 -1.95
N TRP A 441 -19.07 -3.56 -0.88
CA TRP A 441 -20.54 -3.55 -0.94
C TRP A 441 -21.11 -2.13 -0.96
N LYS A 442 -20.26 -1.09 -0.97
CA LYS A 442 -20.71 0.30 -1.13
C LYS A 442 -21.52 0.45 -2.42
N GLY A 443 -22.68 1.09 -2.30
CA GLY A 443 -23.66 1.25 -3.37
C GLY A 443 -24.59 0.05 -3.58
N ARG A 444 -24.42 -1.05 -2.84
CA ARG A 444 -25.27 -2.25 -2.95
C ARG A 444 -26.23 -2.38 -1.77
N GLU A 445 -27.28 -3.17 -1.99
CA GLU A 445 -28.26 -3.49 -0.97
C GLU A 445 -27.73 -4.57 0.00
N VAL A 446 -27.76 -4.26 1.29
CA VAL A 446 -27.21 -5.09 2.36
C VAL A 446 -28.24 -5.30 3.47
N THR A 447 -28.11 -6.40 4.18
CA THR A 447 -28.86 -6.69 5.40
C THR A 447 -27.87 -6.82 6.56
N LEU A 448 -28.15 -6.09 7.63
CA LEU A 448 -27.39 -6.07 8.86
C LEU A 448 -28.24 -6.79 9.92
N SER A 449 -27.64 -7.71 10.67
CA SER A 449 -28.34 -8.43 11.74
C SER A 449 -27.49 -8.47 13.00
N GLN A 450 -28.10 -8.16 14.15
CA GLN A 450 -27.42 -8.19 15.44
C GLN A 450 -27.30 -9.62 15.96
N ARG A 451 -26.06 -10.12 16.10
CA ARG A 451 -25.77 -11.43 16.70
C ARG A 451 -24.81 -11.26 17.88
N GLY A 452 -25.36 -11.34 19.09
CA GLY A 452 -24.63 -11.02 20.32
C GLY A 452 -24.19 -9.56 20.33
N ARG A 453 -22.88 -9.30 20.48
CA ARG A 453 -22.28 -7.94 20.42
C ARG A 453 -21.83 -7.53 19.02
N SER A 454 -22.02 -8.38 18.00
CA SER A 454 -21.49 -8.16 16.65
C SER A 454 -22.60 -7.97 15.61
N ILE A 455 -22.36 -7.08 14.66
CA ILE A 455 -23.23 -6.90 13.49
C ILE A 455 -22.74 -7.83 12.38
N GLN A 456 -23.62 -8.73 11.94
CA GLN A 456 -23.36 -9.56 10.76
C GLN A 456 -23.90 -8.88 9.51
N TRP A 457 -23.07 -8.87 8.47
CA TRP A 457 -23.38 -8.27 7.19
C TRP A 457 -23.70 -9.36 6.16
N ARG A 458 -24.79 -9.18 5.41
CA ARG A 458 -25.16 -10.04 4.28
C ARG A 458 -25.48 -9.18 3.06
N LEU A 459 -24.77 -9.44 1.97
CA LEU A 459 -25.12 -8.88 0.67
C LEU A 459 -26.38 -9.59 0.16
N MET A 460 -27.38 -8.83 -0.29
CA MET A 460 -28.50 -9.46 -1.00
C MET A 460 -28.04 -9.84 -2.40
N GLN A 461 -28.25 -11.10 -2.78
CA GLN A 461 -28.05 -11.49 -4.17
C GLN A 461 -29.06 -10.72 -5.01
N GLU A 462 -28.56 -10.04 -6.05
CA GLU A 462 -29.41 -9.54 -7.12
C GLU A 462 -30.26 -10.71 -7.60
N ARG A 463 -31.58 -10.57 -7.47
CA ARG A 463 -32.49 -11.42 -8.24
C ARG A 463 -32.17 -11.12 -9.69
N ASN A 464 -31.39 -11.98 -10.33
CA ASN A 464 -31.43 -12.12 -11.78
C ASN A 464 -32.90 -12.45 -12.11
N LEU A 465 -33.68 -11.41 -12.40
CA LEU A 465 -34.89 -11.55 -13.18
C LEU A 465 -34.39 -12.02 -14.54
N GLY A 466 -34.38 -13.34 -14.71
CA GLY A 466 -34.16 -13.96 -16.00
C GLY A 466 -35.16 -13.40 -16.98
N LEU A 467 -34.65 -12.82 -18.06
CA LEU A 467 -35.35 -12.68 -19.32
C LEU A 467 -34.69 -13.66 -20.29
#